data_AF-A0A938KL05-F1
#
_entry.id   AF-A0A938KL05-F1
#
_cell.length_a   1.000
_cell.length_b   1.000
_cell.length_c   1.000
_cell.angle_alpha   90.00
_cell.angle_beta   90.00
_cell.angle_gamma   90.00
#
_symmetry.space_group_name_H-M   'P 1'
#
loop_
_entity.id
_entity.type
_entity.pdbx_description
1 polymer ?
#
loop_
_entity_poly.entity_id
_entity_poly.type
_entity_poly.pdbx_seq_one_letter_code
_entity_poly.pdbx_strand_id
1 'polypeptide(L)'
;MNPSLAVRSFAATLALASVGFGQGRGPAVSNRAAALVTAARSSDDAWQVVSTFVSARTRAVGQPRVDPADPDAFNQPDLHIQASLAASAFRLRFPGDARGGAARKLEAVHALQGVQLGAGYYRSTALSLGAAYRNDRSQTDRDRFDVGFLLEGLALAEALNGRRFIDDGVRYEQMADRLLAELGDTAEVYGLYVSIVRTTDLTTATRVANRLLGMARAPEWAKSDARTLLERSHLIGRPLNLTITTIGGDLIDLAAAHANRTVIYFWNPADGPVAFAALDRFRAALPTALRWVYVAVTGAPPVSDRPMAGSPFASTHCYDRAQTGGSIVRALKVTQAPYAFVLDRGGRVAGFGFPENLATLLEAANR
;
A
#
# COMPACT_ATOMS: atom_id res chain seq x y z
N MET A 1 -14.56 10.41 -8.36
CA MET A 1 -13.35 10.14 -7.55
C MET A 1 -13.01 8.66 -7.69
N ASN A 2 -11.80 8.28 -8.13
CA ASN A 2 -11.45 6.87 -8.33
C ASN A 2 -11.27 6.19 -6.95
N PRO A 3 -12.14 5.24 -6.54
CA PRO A 3 -12.04 4.57 -5.23
C PRO A 3 -10.70 3.86 -5.03
N SER A 4 -9.97 3.56 -6.11
CA SER A 4 -8.62 3.00 -6.07
C SER A 4 -7.61 3.86 -5.29
N LEU A 5 -7.77 5.19 -5.19
CA LEU A 5 -6.79 6.05 -4.50
C LEU A 5 -6.93 5.96 -2.97
N ALA A 6 -8.16 5.87 -2.46
CA ALA A 6 -8.40 5.71 -1.02
C ALA A 6 -7.85 4.35 -0.54
N VAL A 7 -8.20 3.25 -1.23
CA VAL A 7 -7.70 1.91 -0.89
C VAL A 7 -6.17 1.84 -0.97
N ARG A 8 -5.54 2.52 -1.95
CA ARG A 8 -4.07 2.58 -2.08
C ARG A 8 -3.38 3.29 -0.90
N SER A 9 -3.87 4.45 -0.49
CA SER A 9 -3.31 5.16 0.68
C SER A 9 -3.44 4.33 1.97
N PHE A 10 -4.52 3.56 2.10
CA PHE A 10 -4.76 2.70 3.24
C PHE A 10 -3.88 1.44 3.24
N ALA A 11 -3.78 0.72 2.11
CA ALA A 11 -2.95 -0.48 2.00
C ALA A 11 -1.44 -0.19 2.17
N ALA A 12 -0.95 0.94 1.64
CA ALA A 12 0.43 1.36 1.81
C ALA A 12 0.79 1.66 3.28
N THR A 13 -0.15 2.22 4.05
CA THR A 13 0.06 2.44 5.49
C THR A 13 0.07 1.12 6.27
N LEU A 14 -0.80 0.16 5.89
CA LEU A 14 -0.85 -1.16 6.52
C LEU A 14 0.40 -2.02 6.26
N ALA A 15 1.08 -1.82 5.13
CA ALA A 15 2.25 -2.61 4.76
C ALA A 15 3.56 -2.23 5.49
N LEU A 16 3.59 -1.10 6.22
CA LEU A 16 4.81 -0.59 6.87
C LEU A 16 4.93 -0.93 8.37
N ALA A 17 3.89 -1.49 8.99
CA ALA A 17 3.90 -1.86 10.40
C ALA A 17 4.17 -3.36 10.59
N SER A 18 5.42 -3.75 10.79
CA SER A 18 5.76 -5.05 11.39
C SER A 18 5.43 -5.00 12.88
N VAL A 19 4.37 -5.70 13.30
CA VAL A 19 3.87 -5.66 14.68
C VAL A 19 4.61 -6.67 15.55
N GLY A 20 5.38 -6.19 16.53
CA GLY A 20 5.83 -7.00 17.66
C GLY A 20 4.76 -7.00 18.76
N PHE A 21 4.08 -8.13 18.98
CA PHE A 21 3.11 -8.26 20.06
C PHE A 21 3.82 -8.47 21.41
N GLY A 22 4.28 -7.39 22.04
CA GLY A 22 4.77 -7.42 23.42
C GLY A 22 3.64 -7.25 24.43
N GLN A 23 3.49 -8.17 25.39
CA GLN A 23 2.59 -8.02 26.54
C GLN A 23 3.17 -7.06 27.60
N GLY A 24 3.42 -5.81 27.22
CA GLY A 24 3.76 -4.77 28.20
C GLY A 24 2.54 -4.33 28.98
N ARG A 25 2.68 -4.09 30.30
CA ARG A 25 1.69 -3.30 31.07
C ARG A 25 1.57 -1.93 30.37
N GLY A 26 0.42 -1.69 29.74
CA GLY A 26 0.17 -0.43 29.04
C GLY A 26 0.26 0.75 30.01
N PRO A 27 0.89 1.87 29.62
CA PRO A 27 0.83 3.09 30.41
C PRO A 27 -0.64 3.51 30.58
N ALA A 28 -0.95 4.19 31.68
CA ALA A 28 -2.26 4.82 31.84
C ALA A 28 -2.46 5.80 30.69
N VAL A 29 -3.36 5.46 29.76
CA VAL A 29 -3.68 6.33 28.63
C VAL A 29 -4.27 7.61 29.21
N SER A 30 -3.55 8.72 29.05
CA SER A 30 -4.04 10.03 29.44
C SER A 30 -5.34 10.31 28.67
N ASN A 31 -6.47 10.52 29.35
CA ASN A 31 -7.75 10.84 28.69
C ASN A 31 -7.82 12.32 28.22
N ARG A 32 -6.68 12.91 27.85
CA ARG A 32 -6.54 14.34 27.52
C ARG A 32 -7.48 14.75 26.39
N ALA A 33 -7.55 13.97 25.31
CA ALA A 33 -8.36 14.33 24.15
C ALA A 33 -9.86 14.37 24.48
N ALA A 34 -10.37 13.37 25.20
CA ALA A 34 -11.75 13.35 25.69
C ALA A 34 -12.06 14.50 26.66
N ALA A 35 -11.10 14.85 27.54
CA ALA A 35 -11.24 15.97 28.45
C ALA A 35 -11.34 17.31 27.71
N LEU A 36 -10.53 17.52 26.67
CA LEU A 36 -10.58 18.73 25.83
C LEU A 36 -11.91 18.85 25.08
N VAL A 37 -12.44 17.74 24.55
CA VAL A 37 -13.76 17.71 23.92
C VAL A 37 -14.87 18.04 24.92
N THR A 38 -14.77 17.57 26.17
CA THR A 38 -15.72 17.88 27.25
C THR A 38 -15.64 19.34 27.71
N ALA A 39 -14.45 19.95 27.64
CA ALA A 39 -14.22 21.35 28.02
C ALA A 39 -14.60 22.36 26.92
N ALA A 40 -14.78 21.92 25.67
CA ALA A 40 -15.17 22.77 24.55
C ALA A 40 -16.49 23.53 24.82
N ARG A 41 -16.71 24.70 24.23
CA ARG A 41 -17.92 25.52 24.52
C ARG A 41 -19.09 25.22 23.58
N SER A 42 -18.80 24.71 22.40
CA SER A 42 -19.75 24.38 21.35
C SER A 42 -19.44 23.03 20.70
N SER A 43 -20.34 22.52 19.87
CA SER A 43 -20.03 21.34 19.05
C SER A 43 -18.96 21.64 18.00
N ASP A 44 -18.87 22.86 17.48
CA ASP A 44 -17.82 23.23 16.53
C ASP A 44 -16.43 23.23 17.16
N ASP A 45 -16.29 23.82 18.36
CA ASP A 45 -15.04 23.77 19.12
C ASP A 45 -14.64 22.32 19.42
N ALA A 46 -15.61 21.50 19.85
CA ALA A 46 -15.38 20.10 20.15
C ALA A 46 -14.95 19.30 18.90
N TRP A 47 -15.57 19.57 17.75
CA TRP A 47 -15.19 18.96 16.49
C TRP A 47 -13.80 19.39 16.02
N GLN A 48 -13.40 20.64 16.28
CA GLN A 48 -12.05 21.10 15.99
C GLN A 48 -11.00 20.35 16.82
N VAL A 49 -11.31 20.01 18.07
CA VAL A 49 -10.45 19.14 18.90
C VAL A 49 -10.33 17.75 18.27
N VAL A 50 -11.45 17.11 17.88
CA VAL A 50 -11.43 15.80 17.19
C VAL A 50 -10.55 15.87 15.94
N SER A 51 -10.78 16.89 15.10
CA SER A 51 -10.04 17.10 13.85
C SER A 51 -8.54 17.26 14.07
N THR A 52 -8.14 17.95 15.14
CA THR A 52 -6.73 18.15 15.50
C THR A 52 -6.02 16.83 15.79
N PHE A 53 -6.63 15.95 16.60
CA PHE A 53 -6.05 14.62 16.88
C PHE A 53 -6.01 13.72 15.65
N VAL A 54 -7.04 13.78 14.79
CA VAL A 54 -7.06 13.03 13.52
C VAL A 54 -5.95 13.50 12.57
N SER A 55 -5.74 14.82 12.45
CA SER A 55 -4.77 15.41 11.52
C SER A 55 -3.32 15.42 12.02
N ALA A 56 -3.07 15.29 13.33
CA ALA A 56 -1.72 15.23 13.90
C ALA A 56 -0.85 14.13 13.26
N ARG A 57 -1.49 13.07 12.74
CA ARG A 57 -0.86 11.99 11.98
C ARG A 57 -0.22 12.43 10.66
N THR A 58 -0.87 13.32 9.91
CA THR A 58 -0.46 13.64 8.53
C THR A 58 0.88 14.37 8.48
N ARG A 59 1.26 15.07 9.56
CA ARG A 59 2.52 15.82 9.62
C ARG A 59 3.74 14.95 9.93
N ALA A 60 3.57 13.76 10.50
CA ALA A 60 4.67 12.90 10.91
C ALA A 60 5.39 12.20 9.72
N VAL A 61 4.75 12.13 8.56
CA VAL A 61 5.36 11.56 7.35
C VAL A 61 6.20 12.63 6.66
N GLY A 62 7.48 12.74 7.03
CA GLY A 62 8.45 13.63 6.40
C GLY A 62 9.04 14.73 7.29
N GLN A 63 8.56 14.88 8.52
CA GLN A 63 9.27 15.69 9.53
C GLN A 63 10.40 14.88 10.18
N PRO A 64 11.52 15.53 10.55
CA PRO A 64 12.59 14.87 11.30
C PRO A 64 11.99 14.19 12.54
N ARG A 65 12.51 12.99 12.83
CA ARG A 65 12.13 12.15 13.97
C ARG A 65 12.01 13.04 15.20
N VAL A 66 10.79 13.19 15.74
CA VAL A 66 10.52 13.98 16.95
C VAL A 66 11.50 13.51 18.02
N ASP A 67 12.13 14.46 18.70
CA ASP A 67 13.10 14.18 19.76
C ASP A 67 12.49 13.18 20.74
N PRO A 68 13.05 11.97 20.91
CA PRO A 68 12.51 10.99 21.84
C PRO A 68 12.53 11.47 23.30
N ALA A 69 13.23 12.57 23.60
CA ALA A 69 13.21 13.23 24.90
C ALA A 69 12.02 14.19 25.10
N ASP A 70 11.23 14.50 24.06
CA ASP A 70 10.03 15.32 24.22
C ASP A 70 8.94 14.50 24.94
N PRO A 71 8.58 14.86 26.20
CA PRO A 71 7.55 14.14 26.95
C PRO A 71 6.16 14.25 26.32
N ASP A 72 5.95 15.19 25.38
CA ASP A 72 4.73 15.34 24.59
C ASP A 72 4.79 14.61 23.23
N ALA A 73 5.90 13.94 22.90
CA ALA A 73 6.00 13.09 21.71
C ALA A 73 5.18 11.81 21.91
N PHE A 74 3.88 11.91 21.64
CA PHE A 74 3.01 10.74 21.63
C PHE A 74 3.55 9.71 20.64
N ASN A 75 3.70 8.47 21.11
CA ASN A 75 3.88 7.37 20.20
C ASN A 75 2.66 7.31 19.25
N GLN A 76 2.86 6.88 18.00
CA GLN A 76 1.79 6.85 17.01
C GLN A 76 0.55 6.05 17.46
N PRO A 77 0.68 4.86 18.11
CA PRO A 77 -0.47 4.13 18.64
C PRO A 77 -1.35 4.97 19.57
N ASP A 78 -0.76 5.71 20.51
CA ASP A 78 -1.49 6.51 21.50
C ASP A 78 -2.22 7.70 20.85
N LEU A 79 -1.65 8.32 19.81
CA LEU A 79 -2.36 9.35 19.02
C LEU A 79 -3.66 8.82 18.42
N HIS A 80 -3.65 7.59 17.91
CA HIS A 80 -4.85 6.94 17.40
C HIS A 80 -5.87 6.67 18.51
N ILE A 81 -5.42 6.23 19.68
CA ILE A 81 -6.33 6.03 20.82
C ILE A 81 -6.93 7.38 21.28
N GLN A 82 -6.13 8.45 21.35
CA GLN A 82 -6.63 9.80 21.66
C GLN A 82 -7.68 10.28 20.66
N ALA A 83 -7.46 10.08 19.35
CA ALA A 83 -8.42 10.45 18.32
C ALA A 83 -9.74 9.67 18.47
N SER A 84 -9.66 8.37 18.77
CA SER A 84 -10.84 7.53 19.04
C SER A 84 -11.64 8.03 20.25
N LEU A 85 -10.95 8.30 21.38
CA LEU A 85 -11.56 8.82 22.60
C LEU A 85 -12.18 10.20 22.41
N ALA A 86 -11.54 11.10 21.65
CA ALA A 86 -12.10 12.41 21.32
C ALA A 86 -13.41 12.28 20.52
N ALA A 87 -13.43 11.41 19.52
CA ALA A 87 -14.61 11.17 18.70
C ALA A 87 -15.77 10.56 19.50
N SER A 88 -15.45 9.63 20.42
CA SER A 88 -16.41 9.07 21.38
C SER A 88 -17.02 10.15 22.29
N ALA A 89 -16.17 10.99 22.90
CA ALA A 89 -16.61 12.08 23.77
C ALA A 89 -17.50 13.09 23.02
N PHE A 90 -17.19 13.39 21.75
CA PHE A 90 -18.01 14.26 20.93
C PHE A 90 -19.42 13.69 20.73
N ARG A 91 -19.51 12.41 20.34
CA ARG A 91 -20.78 11.72 20.10
C ARG A 91 -21.66 11.65 21.35
N LEU A 92 -21.05 11.42 22.51
CA LEU A 92 -21.77 11.38 23.79
C LEU A 92 -22.28 12.75 24.22
N ARG A 93 -21.50 13.81 23.96
CA ARG A 93 -21.85 15.18 24.37
C ARG A 93 -22.87 15.84 23.45
N PHE A 94 -22.83 15.55 22.14
CA PHE A 94 -23.68 16.18 21.12
C PHE A 94 -24.46 15.13 20.30
N PRO A 95 -25.39 14.39 20.92
CA PRO A 95 -26.06 13.25 20.28
C PRO A 95 -26.93 13.60 19.06
N GLY A 96 -27.35 14.86 18.91
CA GLY A 96 -28.13 15.35 17.76
C GLY A 96 -27.33 16.10 16.70
N ASP A 97 -26.01 16.22 16.85
CA ASP A 97 -25.17 16.92 15.87
C ASP A 97 -25.05 16.09 14.58
N ALA A 98 -25.12 16.76 13.43
CA ALA A 98 -25.04 16.12 12.11
C ALA A 98 -23.73 15.32 11.90
N ARG A 99 -22.66 15.64 12.65
CA ARG A 99 -21.37 14.94 12.61
C ARG A 99 -21.33 13.68 13.46
N GLY A 100 -22.41 13.30 14.15
CA GLY A 100 -22.46 12.11 15.01
C GLY A 100 -22.08 10.81 14.29
N GLY A 101 -22.53 10.63 13.05
CA GLY A 101 -22.15 9.47 12.21
C GLY A 101 -20.64 9.45 11.90
N ALA A 102 -20.09 10.59 11.49
CA ALA A 102 -18.65 10.73 11.23
C ALA A 102 -17.80 10.50 12.49
N ALA A 103 -18.24 11.02 13.64
CA ALA A 103 -17.58 10.78 14.93
C ALA A 103 -17.56 9.28 15.28
N ARG A 104 -18.68 8.57 15.10
CA ARG A 104 -18.75 7.13 15.35
C ARG A 104 -17.80 6.33 14.43
N LYS A 105 -17.65 6.74 13.18
CA LYS A 105 -16.69 6.14 12.24
C LYS A 105 -15.26 6.36 12.72
N LEU A 106 -14.90 7.61 13.05
CA LEU A 106 -13.57 7.97 13.55
C LEU A 106 -13.22 7.21 14.84
N GLU A 107 -14.18 7.08 15.75
CA GLU A 107 -14.04 6.27 16.98
C GLU A 107 -13.59 4.84 16.66
N ALA A 108 -14.30 4.13 15.78
CA ALA A 108 -13.98 2.75 15.41
C ALA A 108 -12.67 2.63 14.60
N VAL A 109 -12.51 3.45 13.55
CA VAL A 109 -11.32 3.40 12.66
C VAL A 109 -10.04 3.68 13.43
N HIS A 110 -10.01 4.72 14.25
CA HIS A 110 -8.80 5.08 14.98
C HIS A 110 -8.50 4.09 16.11
N ALA A 111 -9.51 3.51 16.77
CA ALA A 111 -9.27 2.44 17.74
C ALA A 111 -8.58 1.23 17.08
N LEU A 112 -9.08 0.77 15.93
CA LEU A 112 -8.51 -0.36 15.19
C LEU A 112 -7.09 -0.08 14.68
N GLN A 113 -6.85 1.12 14.15
CA GLN A 113 -5.52 1.54 13.70
C GLN A 113 -4.52 1.63 14.86
N GLY A 114 -4.92 2.15 16.02
CA GLY A 114 -4.07 2.17 17.21
C GLY A 114 -3.60 0.77 17.60
N VAL A 115 -4.50 -0.21 17.57
CA VAL A 115 -4.17 -1.62 17.85
C VAL A 115 -3.25 -2.21 16.78
N GLN A 116 -3.49 -1.93 15.49
CA GLN A 116 -2.61 -2.36 14.40
C GLN A 116 -1.20 -1.79 14.55
N LEU A 117 -1.05 -0.61 15.15
CA LEU A 117 0.25 0.01 15.43
C LEU A 117 0.88 -0.46 16.75
N GLY A 118 0.20 -1.31 17.53
CA GLY A 118 0.74 -1.91 18.75
C GLY A 118 0.08 -1.49 20.06
N ALA A 119 -1.03 -0.72 20.05
CA ALA A 119 -1.81 -0.42 21.27
C ALA A 119 -2.61 -1.65 21.76
N GLY A 120 -1.91 -2.73 22.12
CA GLY A 120 -2.51 -4.00 22.54
C GLY A 120 -3.44 -3.87 23.75
N TYR A 121 -3.17 -2.90 24.63
CA TYR A 121 -4.01 -2.59 25.79
C TYR A 121 -5.43 -2.15 25.42
N TYR A 122 -5.66 -1.63 24.21
CA TYR A 122 -6.96 -1.13 23.74
C TYR A 122 -7.70 -2.14 22.83
N ARG A 123 -7.16 -3.35 22.68
CA ARG A 123 -7.62 -4.34 21.69
C ARG A 123 -9.09 -4.72 21.84
N SER A 124 -9.51 -5.11 23.04
CA SER A 124 -10.89 -5.57 23.27
C SER A 124 -11.90 -4.47 22.93
N THR A 125 -11.64 -3.24 23.37
CA THR A 125 -12.45 -2.07 23.06
C THR A 125 -12.50 -1.78 21.56
N ALA A 126 -11.35 -1.78 20.88
CA ALA A 126 -11.29 -1.54 19.44
C ALA A 126 -12.08 -2.59 18.62
N LEU A 127 -11.95 -3.87 18.97
CA LEU A 127 -12.69 -4.96 18.31
C LEU A 127 -14.20 -4.81 18.54
N SER A 128 -14.61 -4.47 19.77
CA SER A 128 -16.02 -4.23 20.10
C SER A 128 -16.60 -3.04 19.32
N LEU A 129 -15.91 -1.90 19.31
CA LEU A 129 -16.30 -0.70 18.57
C LEU A 129 -16.39 -0.98 17.05
N GLY A 130 -15.38 -1.65 16.50
CA GLY A 130 -15.36 -2.04 15.10
C GLY A 130 -16.54 -2.95 14.74
N ALA A 131 -16.77 -4.01 15.52
CA ALA A 131 -17.87 -4.94 15.26
C ALA A 131 -19.24 -4.26 15.37
N ALA A 132 -19.43 -3.42 16.39
CA ALA A 132 -20.65 -2.65 16.56
C ALA A 132 -20.91 -1.67 15.40
N TYR A 133 -19.86 -1.06 14.84
CA TYR A 133 -19.98 -0.20 13.67
C TYR A 133 -20.29 -1.00 12.39
N ARG A 134 -19.54 -2.09 12.14
CA ARG A 134 -19.72 -2.97 10.97
C ARG A 134 -21.13 -3.57 10.89
N ASN A 135 -21.71 -3.91 12.03
CA ASN A 135 -23.05 -4.51 12.13
C ASN A 135 -24.20 -3.50 12.06
N ASP A 136 -23.93 -2.19 12.17
CA ASP A 136 -24.95 -1.16 12.11
C ASP A 136 -25.38 -0.87 10.66
N ARG A 137 -26.54 -1.40 10.27
CA ARG A 137 -27.12 -1.24 8.92
C ARG A 137 -27.62 0.18 8.63
N SER A 138 -27.63 1.09 9.61
CA SER A 138 -27.89 2.51 9.34
C SER A 138 -26.68 3.23 8.73
N GLN A 139 -25.49 2.64 8.85
CA GLN A 139 -24.27 3.17 8.23
C GLN A 139 -24.18 2.78 6.76
N THR A 140 -23.50 3.61 5.96
CA THR A 140 -23.31 3.31 4.54
C THR A 140 -22.44 2.07 4.34
N ASP A 141 -22.68 1.29 3.28
CA ASP A 141 -21.86 0.10 2.99
C ASP A 141 -20.38 0.45 2.79
N ARG A 142 -20.08 1.64 2.26
CA ARG A 142 -18.71 2.17 2.16
C ARG A 142 -18.07 2.33 3.53
N ASP A 143 -18.76 2.94 4.49
CA ASP A 143 -18.20 3.14 5.83
C ASP A 143 -18.07 1.81 6.58
N ARG A 144 -19.04 0.91 6.39
CA ARG A 144 -18.99 -0.45 6.94
C ARG A 144 -17.84 -1.25 6.32
N PHE A 145 -17.55 -1.08 5.03
CA PHE A 145 -16.39 -1.64 4.37
C PHE A 145 -15.09 -1.16 5.00
N ASP A 146 -14.91 0.16 5.20
CA ASP A 146 -13.68 0.73 5.76
C ASP A 146 -13.35 0.12 7.13
N VAL A 147 -14.36 -0.01 8.00
CA VAL A 147 -14.20 -0.64 9.32
C VAL A 147 -14.02 -2.15 9.23
N GLY A 148 -14.80 -2.82 8.36
CA GLY A 148 -14.68 -4.25 8.11
C GLY A 148 -13.29 -4.65 7.62
N PHE A 149 -12.73 -3.90 6.67
CA PHE A 149 -11.38 -4.11 6.17
C PHE A 149 -10.31 -4.02 7.27
N LEU A 150 -10.41 -3.05 8.18
CA LEU A 150 -9.47 -2.92 9.31
C LEU A 150 -9.60 -4.08 10.31
N LEU A 151 -10.83 -4.51 10.62
CA LEU A 151 -11.09 -5.68 11.48
C LEU A 151 -10.50 -6.95 10.90
N GLU A 152 -10.79 -7.24 9.63
CA GLU A 152 -10.28 -8.43 8.94
C GLU A 152 -8.76 -8.39 8.81
N GLY A 153 -8.19 -7.22 8.50
CA GLY A 153 -6.75 -7.01 8.46
C GLY A 153 -6.07 -7.27 9.80
N LEU A 154 -6.70 -6.87 10.91
CA LEU A 154 -6.20 -7.14 12.25
C LEU A 154 -6.24 -8.64 12.59
N ALA A 155 -7.33 -9.35 12.25
CA ALA A 155 -7.44 -10.79 12.44
C ALA A 155 -6.41 -11.57 11.58
N LEU A 156 -6.18 -11.13 10.34
CA LEU A 156 -5.17 -11.70 9.46
C LEU A 156 -3.74 -11.49 9.99
N ALA A 157 -3.43 -10.28 10.48
CA ALA A 157 -2.11 -9.97 11.03
C ALA A 157 -1.75 -10.88 12.22
N GLU A 158 -2.72 -11.19 13.10
CA GLU A 158 -2.53 -12.17 14.17
C GLU A 158 -2.25 -13.57 13.62
N ALA A 159 -3.10 -14.05 12.71
CA ALA A 159 -2.97 -15.38 12.13
C ALA A 159 -1.68 -15.56 11.31
N LEU A 160 -0.98 -14.47 10.99
CA LEU A 160 0.26 -14.43 10.24
C LEU A 160 1.49 -14.12 11.10
N ASN A 161 1.33 -14.05 12.43
CA ASN A 161 2.39 -13.69 13.38
C ASN A 161 3.10 -12.37 13.01
N GLY A 162 2.32 -11.35 12.65
CA GLY A 162 2.84 -10.03 12.30
C GLY A 162 3.42 -9.91 10.88
N ARG A 163 3.44 -10.98 10.09
CA ARG A 163 3.71 -10.87 8.64
C ARG A 163 2.59 -10.10 7.96
N ARG A 164 2.92 -9.38 6.88
CA ARG A 164 1.93 -8.56 6.16
C ARG A 164 0.96 -9.49 5.44
N PHE A 165 -0.33 -9.21 5.52
CA PHE A 165 -1.33 -10.03 4.83
C PHE A 165 -1.18 -10.01 3.31
N ILE A 166 -0.59 -8.96 2.73
CA ILE A 166 -0.29 -8.89 1.30
C ILE A 166 0.73 -9.96 0.85
N ASP A 167 1.53 -10.47 1.78
CA ASP A 167 2.51 -11.55 1.52
C ASP A 167 1.82 -12.93 1.46
N ASP A 168 0.55 -13.05 1.90
CA ASP A 168 -0.29 -14.25 1.79
C ASP A 168 -1.52 -13.95 0.92
N GLY A 169 -1.32 -14.02 -0.40
CA GLY A 169 -2.35 -13.67 -1.38
C GLY A 169 -3.63 -14.48 -1.28
N VAL A 170 -3.55 -15.74 -0.81
CA VAL A 170 -4.72 -16.61 -0.62
C VAL A 170 -5.58 -16.08 0.53
N ARG A 171 -4.98 -15.79 1.68
CA ARG A 171 -5.73 -15.22 2.80
C ARG A 171 -6.25 -13.82 2.51
N TYR A 172 -5.50 -13.04 1.72
CA TYR A 172 -5.92 -11.70 1.32
C TYR A 172 -7.19 -11.75 0.45
N GLU A 173 -7.28 -12.69 -0.48
CA GLU A 173 -8.50 -12.93 -1.24
C GLU A 173 -9.64 -13.48 -0.40
N GLN A 174 -9.39 -14.41 0.53
CA GLN A 174 -10.45 -14.90 1.44
C GLN A 174 -11.09 -13.76 2.25
N MET A 175 -10.33 -12.74 2.62
CA MET A 175 -10.88 -11.53 3.23
C MET A 175 -11.76 -10.76 2.24
N ALA A 176 -11.33 -10.59 0.99
CA ALA A 176 -12.15 -9.96 -0.04
C ALA A 176 -13.46 -10.72 -0.26
N ASP A 177 -13.43 -12.05 -0.22
CA ASP A 177 -14.60 -12.92 -0.34
C ASP A 177 -15.60 -12.74 0.80
N ARG A 178 -15.11 -12.64 2.04
CA ARG A 178 -15.98 -12.35 3.20
C ARG A 178 -16.64 -10.98 3.09
N LEU A 179 -15.89 -9.96 2.66
CA LEU A 179 -16.43 -8.61 2.48
C LEU A 179 -17.41 -8.55 1.29
N LEU A 180 -17.15 -9.27 0.20
CA LEU A 180 -18.09 -9.42 -0.92
C LEU A 180 -19.38 -10.11 -0.46
N ALA A 181 -19.29 -11.19 0.32
CA ALA A 181 -20.46 -11.90 0.83
C ALA A 181 -21.31 -11.04 1.77
N GLU A 182 -20.68 -10.16 2.56
CA GLU A 182 -21.39 -9.31 3.52
C GLU A 182 -21.97 -8.03 2.90
N LEU A 183 -21.20 -7.36 2.05
CA LEU A 183 -21.49 -6.02 1.55
C LEU A 183 -21.93 -6.01 0.09
N GLY A 184 -21.81 -7.14 -0.61
CA GLY A 184 -22.19 -7.27 -2.01
C GLY A 184 -21.25 -6.53 -2.97
N ASP A 185 -21.78 -6.27 -4.16
CA ASP A 185 -21.08 -5.70 -5.32
C ASP A 185 -20.79 -4.19 -5.18
N THR A 186 -20.01 -3.81 -4.17
CA THR A 186 -19.62 -2.40 -3.94
C THR A 186 -18.32 -2.05 -4.66
N ALA A 187 -18.13 -0.76 -4.96
CA ALA A 187 -16.91 -0.28 -5.62
C ALA A 187 -15.66 -0.52 -4.75
N GLU A 188 -15.81 -0.45 -3.43
CA GLU A 188 -14.79 -0.71 -2.44
C GLU A 188 -14.32 -2.18 -2.45
N VAL A 189 -15.25 -3.13 -2.51
CA VAL A 189 -14.94 -4.57 -2.63
C VAL A 189 -14.20 -4.87 -3.94
N TYR A 190 -14.62 -4.30 -5.07
CA TYR A 190 -13.86 -4.44 -6.31
C TYR A 190 -12.48 -3.77 -6.23
N GLY A 191 -12.37 -2.68 -5.47
CA GLY A 191 -11.10 -2.00 -5.20
C GLY A 191 -10.12 -2.90 -4.45
N LEU A 192 -10.63 -3.71 -3.54
CA LEU A 192 -9.86 -4.72 -2.80
C LEU A 192 -9.35 -5.84 -3.72
N TYR A 193 -10.20 -6.41 -4.59
CA TYR A 193 -9.75 -7.39 -5.59
C TYR A 193 -8.70 -6.81 -6.54
N VAL A 194 -8.86 -5.56 -6.98
CA VAL A 194 -7.84 -4.87 -7.78
C VAL A 194 -6.55 -4.67 -7.00
N SER A 195 -6.61 -4.41 -5.70
CA SER A 195 -5.41 -4.39 -4.86
C SER A 195 -4.71 -5.75 -4.90
N ILE A 196 -5.44 -6.86 -4.74
CA ILE A 196 -4.88 -8.22 -4.79
C ILE A 196 -4.18 -8.46 -6.14
N VAL A 197 -4.86 -8.19 -7.26
CA VAL A 197 -4.30 -8.28 -8.63
C VAL A 197 -2.98 -7.50 -8.76
N ARG A 198 -2.83 -6.40 -8.05
CA ARG A 198 -1.64 -5.54 -8.14
C ARG A 198 -0.51 -5.95 -7.20
N THR A 199 -0.82 -6.54 -6.03
CA THR A 199 0.14 -6.67 -4.92
C THR A 199 0.54 -8.08 -4.52
N THR A 200 -0.16 -9.11 -4.97
CA THR A 200 0.18 -10.50 -4.62
C THR A 200 1.12 -11.13 -5.63
N ASP A 201 1.55 -12.37 -5.35
CA ASP A 201 2.26 -13.21 -6.31
C ASP A 201 1.45 -13.42 -7.60
N LEU A 202 2.15 -13.74 -8.69
CA LEU A 202 1.55 -13.85 -10.03
C LEU A 202 0.45 -14.92 -10.10
N THR A 203 0.58 -16.03 -9.36
CA THR A 203 -0.40 -17.12 -9.37
C THR A 203 -1.72 -16.65 -8.78
N THR A 204 -1.67 -16.06 -7.58
CA THR A 204 -2.84 -15.46 -6.96
C THR A 204 -3.42 -14.34 -7.81
N ALA A 205 -2.57 -13.43 -8.28
CA ALA A 205 -2.98 -12.25 -9.03
C ALA A 205 -3.72 -12.64 -10.33
N THR A 206 -3.20 -13.63 -11.08
CA THR A 206 -3.81 -14.15 -12.32
C THR A 206 -5.16 -14.78 -12.06
N ARG A 207 -5.28 -15.58 -10.99
CA ARG A 207 -6.53 -16.23 -10.60
C ARG A 207 -7.60 -15.20 -10.24
N VAL A 208 -7.25 -14.19 -9.45
CA VAL A 208 -8.16 -13.10 -9.06
C VAL A 208 -8.52 -12.21 -10.26
N ALA A 209 -7.58 -11.96 -11.18
CA ALA A 209 -7.87 -11.22 -12.40
C ALA A 209 -8.90 -11.95 -13.27
N ASN A 210 -8.73 -13.26 -13.52
CA ASN A 210 -9.72 -14.06 -14.24
C ASN A 210 -11.10 -14.03 -13.58
N ARG A 211 -11.13 -14.10 -12.24
CA ARG A 211 -12.37 -13.99 -11.46
C ARG A 211 -13.05 -12.62 -11.67
N LEU A 212 -12.30 -11.52 -11.58
CA LEU A 212 -12.83 -10.17 -11.84
C LEU A 212 -13.43 -10.02 -13.25
N LEU A 213 -12.84 -10.66 -14.25
CA LEU A 213 -13.41 -10.65 -15.62
C LEU A 213 -14.71 -11.45 -15.73
N GLY A 214 -14.85 -12.53 -14.96
CA GLY A 214 -16.07 -13.34 -14.90
C GLY A 214 -17.19 -12.73 -14.04
N MET A 215 -16.89 -11.76 -13.17
CA MET A 215 -17.90 -11.08 -12.36
C MET A 215 -18.76 -10.15 -13.23
N ALA A 216 -20.06 -10.46 -13.34
CA ALA A 216 -20.99 -9.70 -14.19
C ALA A 216 -21.05 -8.21 -13.81
N ARG A 217 -21.08 -7.91 -12.50
CA ARG A 217 -21.23 -6.55 -11.95
C ARG A 217 -19.91 -5.82 -11.70
N ALA A 218 -18.76 -6.45 -11.96
CA ALA A 218 -17.48 -5.79 -11.79
C ALA A 218 -17.37 -4.58 -12.76
N PRO A 219 -17.01 -3.39 -12.24
CA PRO A 219 -16.95 -2.17 -13.05
C PRO A 219 -15.78 -2.22 -14.03
N GLU A 220 -15.87 -1.45 -15.11
CA GLU A 220 -14.90 -1.51 -16.21
C GLU A 220 -13.47 -1.17 -15.78
N TRP A 221 -13.29 -0.26 -14.83
CA TRP A 221 -11.95 0.05 -14.31
C TRP A 221 -11.30 -1.16 -13.63
N ALA A 222 -12.07 -2.01 -12.93
CA ALA A 222 -11.55 -3.22 -12.30
C ALA A 222 -11.24 -4.31 -13.34
N LYS A 223 -12.11 -4.45 -14.35
CA LYS A 223 -11.87 -5.34 -15.49
C LYS A 223 -10.66 -4.92 -16.30
N SER A 224 -10.45 -3.63 -16.49
CA SER A 224 -9.28 -3.08 -17.18
C SER A 224 -7.98 -3.39 -16.44
N ASP A 225 -7.95 -3.27 -15.11
CA ASP A 225 -6.79 -3.68 -14.29
C ASP A 225 -6.51 -5.19 -14.40
N ALA A 226 -7.56 -6.01 -14.34
CA ALA A 226 -7.45 -7.45 -14.52
C ALA A 226 -6.90 -7.82 -15.92
N ARG A 227 -7.44 -7.23 -17.00
CA ARG A 227 -6.92 -7.41 -18.37
C ARG A 227 -5.45 -7.00 -18.47
N THR A 228 -5.10 -5.87 -17.88
CA THR A 228 -3.73 -5.35 -17.88
C THR A 228 -2.75 -6.34 -17.24
N LEU A 229 -3.12 -6.97 -16.11
CA LEU A 229 -2.30 -8.02 -15.51
C LEU A 229 -2.17 -9.24 -16.42
N LEU A 230 -3.28 -9.73 -17.00
CA LEU A 230 -3.26 -10.92 -17.86
C LEU A 230 -2.43 -10.68 -19.11
N GLU A 231 -2.58 -9.53 -19.77
CA GLU A 231 -1.74 -9.11 -20.89
C GLU A 231 -0.26 -9.10 -20.50
N ARG A 232 0.08 -8.58 -19.31
CA ARG A 232 1.45 -8.60 -18.78
C ARG A 232 1.93 -10.03 -18.54
N SER A 233 1.10 -10.92 -18.01
CA SER A 233 1.42 -12.33 -17.77
C SER A 233 1.76 -13.07 -19.06
N HIS A 234 1.14 -12.70 -20.19
CA HIS A 234 1.44 -13.26 -21.51
C HIS A 234 2.82 -12.87 -22.06
N LEU A 235 3.51 -11.91 -21.44
CA LEU A 235 4.89 -11.58 -21.79
C LEU A 235 5.88 -12.64 -21.31
N ILE A 236 5.54 -13.44 -20.30
CA ILE A 236 6.45 -14.44 -19.73
C ILE A 236 6.84 -15.47 -20.79
N GLY A 237 8.14 -15.77 -20.86
CA GLY A 237 8.76 -16.62 -21.86
C GLY A 237 8.94 -15.98 -23.23
N ARG A 238 8.45 -14.76 -23.47
CA ARG A 238 8.60 -14.04 -24.75
C ARG A 238 9.83 -13.13 -24.73
N PRO A 239 10.54 -13.00 -25.86
CA PRO A 239 11.61 -12.01 -25.99
C PRO A 239 11.02 -10.61 -25.87
N LEU A 240 11.73 -9.72 -25.17
CA LEU A 240 11.31 -8.33 -25.02
C LEU A 240 11.87 -7.48 -26.16
N ASN A 241 11.21 -7.54 -27.33
CA ASN A 241 11.59 -6.81 -28.55
C ASN A 241 11.35 -5.30 -28.42
N LEU A 242 12.08 -4.66 -27.51
CA LEU A 242 12.01 -3.23 -27.22
C LEU A 242 13.41 -2.66 -27.21
N THR A 243 13.54 -1.50 -27.84
CA THR A 243 14.74 -0.67 -27.72
C THR A 243 14.44 0.49 -26.77
N ILE A 244 15.36 0.74 -25.84
CA ILE A 244 15.28 1.88 -24.91
C ILE A 244 16.45 2.81 -25.10
N THR A 245 16.22 4.10 -24.89
CA THR A 245 17.26 5.12 -24.97
C THR A 245 17.85 5.37 -23.58
N THR A 246 19.18 5.31 -23.48
CA THR A 246 19.91 5.68 -22.26
C THR A 246 19.83 7.19 -22.05
N ILE A 247 20.16 7.65 -20.84
CA ILE A 247 20.29 9.10 -20.58
C ILE A 247 21.37 9.73 -21.48
N GLY A 248 22.42 8.98 -21.84
CA GLY A 248 23.47 9.41 -22.77
C GLY A 248 23.05 9.45 -24.24
N GLY A 249 21.86 8.96 -24.59
CA GLY A 249 21.34 8.94 -25.96
C GLY A 249 21.57 7.64 -26.72
N ASP A 250 22.33 6.70 -26.17
CA ASP A 250 22.54 5.38 -26.78
C ASP A 250 21.26 4.55 -26.79
N LEU A 251 21.16 3.63 -27.74
CA LEU A 251 20.06 2.68 -27.84
C LEU A 251 20.48 1.32 -27.26
N ILE A 252 19.62 0.74 -26.43
CA ILE A 252 19.78 -0.60 -25.87
C ILE A 252 18.65 -1.48 -26.36
N ASP A 253 19.00 -2.59 -27.00
CA ASP A 253 18.07 -3.67 -27.29
C ASP A 253 17.91 -4.58 -26.07
N LEU A 254 16.66 -4.76 -25.61
CA LEU A 254 16.32 -5.62 -24.48
C LEU A 254 16.11 -7.09 -24.89
N ALA A 255 15.93 -7.38 -26.18
CA ALA A 255 15.83 -8.74 -26.69
C ALA A 255 17.21 -9.38 -26.95
N ALA A 256 18.27 -8.57 -27.03
CA ALA A 256 19.62 -9.05 -27.26
C ALA A 256 20.06 -10.00 -26.13
N ALA A 257 20.68 -11.12 -26.51
CA ALA A 257 21.23 -12.05 -25.55
C ALA A 257 22.39 -11.40 -24.78
N HIS A 258 22.50 -11.73 -23.49
CA HIS A 258 23.55 -11.26 -22.61
C HIS A 258 24.09 -12.39 -21.73
N ALA A 259 25.37 -12.30 -21.37
CA ALA A 259 26.00 -13.25 -20.45
C ALA A 259 25.29 -13.31 -19.08
N ASN A 260 24.69 -12.19 -18.68
CA ASN A 260 24.00 -12.01 -17.41
C ASN A 260 22.50 -11.86 -17.62
N ARG A 261 21.72 -12.27 -16.61
CA ARG A 261 20.29 -11.95 -16.52
C ARG A 261 20.12 -10.44 -16.37
N THR A 262 19.02 -9.91 -16.91
CA THR A 262 18.75 -8.47 -16.87
C THR A 262 17.62 -8.16 -15.90
N VAL A 263 17.84 -7.21 -14.98
CA VAL A 263 16.80 -6.63 -14.13
C VAL A 263 16.46 -5.25 -14.68
N ILE A 264 15.21 -5.06 -15.10
CA ILE A 264 14.68 -3.77 -15.50
C ILE A 264 13.89 -3.21 -14.34
N TYR A 265 14.33 -2.08 -13.78
CA TYR A 265 13.75 -1.47 -12.60
C TYR A 265 13.11 -0.12 -12.94
N PHE A 266 11.78 -0.06 -12.86
CA PHE A 266 10.98 1.13 -13.09
C PHE A 266 10.87 1.95 -11.81
N TRP A 267 11.14 3.24 -11.89
CA TRP A 267 11.13 4.14 -10.74
C TRP A 267 10.65 5.55 -11.12
N ASN A 268 10.19 6.32 -10.14
CA ASN A 268 9.73 7.68 -10.33
C ASN A 268 10.80 8.67 -9.85
N PRO A 269 11.33 9.53 -10.73
CA PRO A 269 12.31 10.55 -10.34
C PRO A 269 11.88 11.48 -9.20
N ALA A 270 10.58 11.74 -9.06
CA ALA A 270 10.06 12.60 -8.00
C ALA A 270 10.28 12.02 -6.59
N ASP A 271 10.46 10.71 -6.47
CA ASP A 271 10.67 10.04 -5.19
C ASP A 271 12.15 10.16 -4.75
N GLY A 272 13.06 10.53 -5.64
CA GLY A 272 14.48 10.67 -5.33
C GLY A 272 15.12 9.35 -4.83
N PRO A 273 16.13 9.40 -3.93
CA PRO A 273 16.83 8.21 -3.46
C PRO A 273 15.95 7.17 -2.76
N VAL A 274 14.81 7.57 -2.18
CA VAL A 274 13.91 6.63 -1.48
C VAL A 274 13.32 5.58 -2.43
N ALA A 275 13.27 5.89 -3.73
CA ALA A 275 12.82 4.96 -4.76
C ALA A 275 13.65 3.66 -4.75
N PHE A 276 14.93 3.73 -4.36
CA PHE A 276 15.84 2.59 -4.36
C PHE A 276 15.98 1.89 -3.02
N ALA A 277 15.38 2.41 -1.93
CA ALA A 277 15.55 1.86 -0.59
C ALA A 277 15.13 0.38 -0.49
N ALA A 278 14.11 -0.02 -1.26
CA ALA A 278 13.65 -1.41 -1.33
C ALA A 278 14.67 -2.37 -1.96
N LEU A 279 15.66 -1.86 -2.71
CA LEU A 279 16.74 -2.64 -3.30
C LEU A 279 17.93 -2.82 -2.35
N ASP A 280 18.19 -1.87 -1.45
CA ASP A 280 19.33 -1.93 -0.54
C ASP A 280 19.31 -3.17 0.35
N ARG A 281 18.13 -3.59 0.82
CA ARG A 281 17.97 -4.82 1.63
C ARG A 281 18.42 -6.08 0.89
N PHE A 282 18.48 -6.05 -0.43
CA PHE A 282 18.86 -7.19 -1.26
C PHE A 282 20.33 -7.15 -1.68
N ARG A 283 21.08 -6.07 -1.38
CA ARG A 283 22.46 -5.89 -1.87
C ARG A 283 23.38 -7.08 -1.57
N ALA A 284 23.23 -7.71 -0.41
CA ALA A 284 24.03 -8.88 -0.02
C ALA A 284 23.49 -10.22 -0.55
N ALA A 285 22.21 -10.29 -0.92
CA ALA A 285 21.52 -11.54 -1.28
C ALA A 285 21.45 -11.77 -2.81
N LEU A 286 21.60 -10.71 -3.61
CA LEU A 286 21.49 -10.83 -5.06
C LEU A 286 22.78 -11.39 -5.68
N PRO A 287 22.66 -12.19 -6.75
CA PRO A 287 23.81 -12.61 -7.54
C PRO A 287 24.61 -11.40 -8.05
N THR A 288 25.95 -11.51 -8.03
CA THR A 288 26.84 -10.44 -8.51
C THR A 288 26.78 -10.26 -10.03
N ALA A 289 26.46 -11.32 -10.77
CA ALA A 289 26.37 -11.34 -12.23
C ALA A 289 24.97 -10.97 -12.74
N LEU A 290 24.56 -9.72 -12.51
CA LEU A 290 23.30 -9.15 -13.01
C LEU A 290 23.56 -7.90 -13.85
N ARG A 291 22.82 -7.76 -14.94
CA ARG A 291 22.73 -6.51 -15.69
C ARG A 291 21.57 -5.69 -15.15
N TRP A 292 21.83 -4.47 -14.69
CA TRP A 292 20.80 -3.57 -14.18
C TRP A 292 20.46 -2.48 -15.20
N VAL A 293 19.17 -2.31 -15.45
CA VAL A 293 18.60 -1.28 -16.31
C VAL A 293 17.57 -0.50 -15.51
N TYR A 294 17.91 0.73 -15.10
CA TYR A 294 16.99 1.61 -14.39
C TYR A 294 16.21 2.47 -15.39
N VAL A 295 14.88 2.41 -15.34
CA VAL A 295 13.99 3.16 -16.24
C VAL A 295 13.16 4.16 -15.45
N ALA A 296 13.40 5.45 -15.67
CA ALA A 296 12.56 6.51 -15.12
C ALA A 296 11.25 6.62 -15.93
N VAL A 297 10.09 6.50 -15.25
CA VAL A 297 8.76 6.42 -15.90
C VAL A 297 7.97 7.73 -15.99
N THR A 298 8.46 8.79 -15.34
CA THR A 298 7.77 10.08 -15.20
C THR A 298 8.77 11.24 -15.11
N GLY A 299 8.29 12.47 -15.33
CA GLY A 299 9.09 13.70 -15.21
C GLY A 299 9.89 14.00 -16.47
N ALA A 300 10.68 15.08 -16.46
CA ALA A 300 11.66 15.37 -17.51
C ALA A 300 12.87 14.44 -17.36
N PRO A 301 13.66 14.20 -18.43
CA PRO A 301 14.91 13.49 -18.28
C PRO A 301 15.74 14.25 -17.24
N PRO A 302 16.33 13.55 -16.26
CA PRO A 302 17.16 14.23 -15.29
C PRO A 302 18.31 14.93 -16.02
N VAL A 303 18.38 16.25 -15.88
CA VAL A 303 19.36 17.12 -16.58
C VAL A 303 20.77 17.01 -15.96
N SER A 304 20.95 16.17 -14.95
CA SER A 304 22.21 15.96 -14.24
C SER A 304 22.34 14.51 -13.78
N ASP A 305 23.56 14.05 -13.53
CA ASP A 305 23.88 12.71 -13.01
C ASP A 305 23.38 12.48 -11.56
N ARG A 306 22.92 13.52 -10.87
CA ARG A 306 22.49 13.47 -9.45
C ARG A 306 21.40 12.44 -9.09
N PRO A 307 20.35 12.18 -9.88
CA PRO A 307 19.35 11.17 -9.52
C PRO A 307 19.89 9.73 -9.62
N MET A 308 21.06 9.53 -10.24
CA MET A 308 21.73 8.22 -10.28
C MET A 308 22.48 7.92 -8.97
N ALA A 309 22.74 8.92 -8.12
CA ALA A 309 23.53 8.76 -6.90
C ALA A 309 22.90 7.82 -5.85
N GLY A 310 21.62 7.46 -6.01
CA GLY A 310 20.90 6.55 -5.11
C GLY A 310 20.83 5.10 -5.57
N SER A 311 21.27 4.75 -6.79
CA SER A 311 21.15 3.37 -7.26
C SER A 311 22.20 2.46 -6.62
N PRO A 312 21.81 1.33 -6.00
CA PRO A 312 22.75 0.48 -5.24
C PRO A 312 23.67 -0.39 -6.09
N PHE A 313 23.44 -0.48 -7.40
CA PHE A 313 24.17 -1.36 -8.30
C PHE A 313 24.69 -0.59 -9.52
N ALA A 314 25.84 -1.01 -10.05
CA ALA A 314 26.36 -0.49 -11.32
C ALA A 314 25.38 -0.84 -12.46
N SER A 315 25.04 0.14 -13.28
CA SER A 315 23.84 0.03 -14.12
C SER A 315 23.84 0.96 -15.32
N THR A 316 22.94 0.66 -16.25
CA THR A 316 22.54 1.60 -17.29
C THR A 316 21.25 2.31 -16.89
N HIS A 317 21.24 3.64 -17.02
CA HIS A 317 20.06 4.46 -16.73
C HIS A 317 19.42 4.92 -18.02
N CYS A 318 18.13 4.68 -18.11
CA CYS A 318 17.30 4.93 -19.27
C CYS A 318 16.11 5.80 -18.85
N TYR A 319 15.53 6.46 -19.83
CA TYR A 319 14.40 7.36 -19.62
C TYR A 319 13.34 7.14 -20.70
N ASP A 320 12.09 6.94 -20.26
CA ASP A 320 10.97 6.79 -21.19
C ASP A 320 10.42 8.18 -21.56
N ARG A 321 10.80 8.67 -22.75
CA ARG A 321 10.64 10.08 -23.17
C ARG A 321 9.21 10.54 -23.37
N ALA A 322 8.26 9.63 -23.49
CA ALA A 322 6.87 10.00 -23.71
C ALA A 322 6.22 10.37 -22.37
N GLN A 323 5.95 11.68 -22.21
CA GLN A 323 5.22 12.22 -21.07
C GLN A 323 3.91 11.43 -20.91
N THR A 324 3.83 10.64 -19.83
CA THR A 324 2.77 9.66 -19.52
C THR A 324 2.60 8.49 -20.51
N GLY A 325 3.06 7.30 -20.09
CA GLY A 325 2.78 6.04 -20.77
C GLY A 325 3.59 5.83 -22.05
N GLY A 326 4.89 6.13 -21.97
CA GLY A 326 5.81 5.93 -23.07
C GLY A 326 5.95 4.47 -23.52
N SER A 327 6.74 4.28 -24.57
CA SER A 327 6.66 3.06 -25.37
C SER A 327 6.94 1.80 -24.54
N ILE A 328 7.91 1.88 -23.63
CA ILE A 328 8.25 0.77 -22.75
C ILE A 328 7.23 0.58 -21.63
N VAL A 329 6.77 1.65 -20.96
CA VAL A 329 5.75 1.55 -19.91
C VAL A 329 4.46 0.93 -20.46
N ARG A 330 4.06 1.32 -21.67
CA ARG A 330 2.87 0.79 -22.35
C ARG A 330 3.06 -0.65 -22.82
N ALA A 331 4.21 -0.97 -23.42
CA ALA A 331 4.51 -2.31 -23.89
C ALA A 331 4.56 -3.33 -22.74
N LEU A 332 5.17 -2.94 -21.61
CA LEU A 332 5.29 -3.76 -20.41
C LEU A 332 4.09 -3.61 -19.47
N LYS A 333 3.10 -2.79 -19.83
CA LYS A 333 1.89 -2.58 -19.05
C LYS A 333 2.20 -2.13 -17.62
N VAL A 334 3.25 -1.33 -17.39
CA VAL A 334 3.64 -0.86 -16.06
C VAL A 334 2.63 0.19 -15.59
N THR A 335 1.99 -0.04 -14.44
CA THR A 335 0.93 0.85 -13.89
C THR A 335 1.32 1.54 -12.59
N GLN A 336 2.50 1.24 -12.05
CA GLN A 336 3.02 1.81 -10.82
C GLN A 336 4.55 1.66 -10.78
N ALA A 337 5.19 2.49 -9.96
CA ALA A 337 6.59 2.39 -9.61
C ALA A 337 6.73 2.50 -8.07
N PRO A 338 7.71 1.82 -7.44
CA PRO A 338 8.71 0.98 -8.08
C PRO A 338 8.14 -0.36 -8.59
N TYR A 339 8.71 -0.87 -9.68
CA TYR A 339 8.31 -2.14 -10.28
C TYR A 339 9.49 -2.77 -11.03
N ALA A 340 9.58 -4.10 -11.07
CA ALA A 340 10.69 -4.80 -11.67
C ALA A 340 10.23 -5.83 -12.70
N PHE A 341 11.01 -5.97 -13.77
CA PHE A 341 10.98 -7.09 -14.69
C PHE A 341 12.34 -7.81 -14.64
N VAL A 342 12.32 -9.13 -14.76
CA VAL A 342 13.53 -9.93 -14.90
C VAL A 342 13.51 -10.61 -16.25
N LEU A 343 14.60 -10.45 -16.99
CA LEU A 343 14.86 -11.17 -18.23
C LEU A 343 15.91 -12.27 -18.00
N ASP A 344 15.74 -13.39 -18.69
CA ASP A 344 16.76 -14.43 -18.78
C ASP A 344 17.96 -13.97 -19.62
N ARG A 345 18.96 -14.85 -19.80
CA ARG A 345 20.15 -14.57 -20.62
C ARG A 345 19.84 -14.40 -22.11
N GLY A 346 18.69 -14.91 -22.57
CA GLY A 346 18.21 -14.78 -23.95
C GLY A 346 17.29 -13.59 -24.18
N GLY A 347 17.16 -12.67 -23.21
CA GLY A 347 16.29 -11.49 -23.33
C GLY A 347 14.80 -11.81 -23.23
N ARG A 348 14.41 -13.00 -22.73
CA ARG A 348 13.00 -13.35 -22.52
C ARG A 348 12.55 -13.00 -21.12
N VAL A 349 11.29 -12.57 -20.98
CA VAL A 349 10.73 -12.23 -19.67
C VAL A 349 10.58 -13.48 -18.82
N ALA A 350 11.33 -13.57 -17.73
CA ALA A 350 11.19 -14.63 -16.73
C ALA A 350 10.07 -14.34 -15.73
N GLY A 351 9.86 -13.05 -15.42
CA GLY A 351 8.81 -12.62 -14.50
C GLY A 351 8.83 -11.12 -14.23
N PHE A 352 7.86 -10.65 -13.46
CA PHE A 352 7.71 -9.26 -13.06
C PHE A 352 7.04 -9.14 -11.69
N GLY A 353 7.21 -8.01 -11.03
CA GLY A 353 6.57 -7.75 -9.76
C GLY A 353 7.17 -6.57 -9.01
N PHE A 354 6.84 -6.48 -7.73
CA PHE A 354 7.45 -5.52 -6.84
C PHE A 354 8.90 -5.88 -6.48
N PRO A 355 9.74 -4.91 -6.11
CA PRO A 355 11.13 -5.15 -5.73
C PRO A 355 11.29 -6.20 -4.62
N GLU A 356 10.33 -6.28 -3.70
CA GLU A 356 10.20 -7.30 -2.65
C GLU A 356 10.35 -8.74 -3.17
N ASN A 357 9.89 -8.98 -4.40
CA ASN A 357 9.81 -10.32 -4.98
C ASN A 357 11.03 -10.65 -5.85
N LEU A 358 12.05 -9.78 -5.90
CA LEU A 358 13.15 -9.89 -6.86
C LEU A 358 13.92 -11.21 -6.75
N ALA A 359 14.12 -11.74 -5.55
CA ALA A 359 14.77 -13.03 -5.35
C ALA A 359 14.02 -14.17 -6.08
N THR A 360 12.72 -14.28 -5.85
CA THR A 360 11.85 -15.28 -6.52
C THR A 360 11.81 -15.07 -8.04
N LEU A 361 11.80 -13.82 -8.51
CA LEU A 361 11.83 -13.52 -9.95
C LEU A 361 13.16 -13.95 -10.60
N LEU A 362 14.27 -13.79 -9.90
CA LEU A 362 15.59 -14.21 -10.38
C LEU A 362 15.76 -15.73 -10.39
N GLU A 363 15.15 -16.44 -9.45
CA GLU A 363 15.08 -17.91 -9.46
C GLU A 363 14.28 -18.42 -10.66
N ALA A 364 13.18 -17.76 -11.02
CA ALA A 364 12.41 -18.10 -12.21
C ALA A 364 13.24 -17.97 -13.50
N ALA A 365 14.14 -16.99 -13.56
CA ALA A 365 15.04 -16.77 -14.70
C ALA A 365 16.19 -17.77 -14.85
N ASN A 366 16.32 -18.74 -13.93
CA ASN A 366 17.30 -19.81 -14.01
C ASN A 366 16.76 -21.07 -14.72
N ARG A 367 15.45 -21.13 -14.97
CA ARG A 367 14.80 -22.23 -15.68
C ARG A 367 14.86 -21.95 -17.18
#